data_AF-A0A2V7STX9-F1
#
_entry.id   AF-A0A2V7STX9-F1
#
_cell.length_a   1.000
_cell.length_b   1.000
_cell.length_c   1.000
_cell.angle_alpha   90.00
_cell.angle_beta   90.00
_cell.angle_gamma   90.00
#
_symmetry.space_group_name_H-M   'P 1'
#
loop_
_entity.id
_entity.type
_entity.pdbx_description
1 polymer ?
#
loop_
_entity_poly.entity_id
_entity_poly.type
_entity_poly.pdbx_seq_one_letter_code
_entity_poly.pdbx_strand_id
1 'polypeptide(L)'
;MQQAAVIAGAPQEPGPAQLSELRAHANELKLRASDLEVRKSQLGEQRRRIAADVDPSAIDKQLANVEHELASTRIQLEATNEQIHDVETERDMSRAVVTVPPPPPMGPEPLIGREQVEMAGVGLFALLIPIVLAYTRRIWMRGGRAQAANVDDSQRLQRMEQAIESIAVEVERIGEAQRFTTKLLADRQPDAVARMAAAPRREAGSITPH
;
A
#
# COMPACT_ATOMS: atom_id res chain seq x y z
N MET A 1 12.77 38.45 -55.48
CA MET A 1 13.35 37.15 -55.10
C MET A 1 12.75 36.76 -53.75
N GLN A 2 12.18 35.56 -53.69
CA GLN A 2 11.32 35.06 -52.62
C GLN A 2 12.11 34.84 -51.32
N GLN A 3 11.64 35.40 -50.21
CA GLN A 3 12.08 35.02 -48.87
C GLN A 3 11.36 33.73 -48.48
N ALA A 4 12.14 32.69 -48.23
CA ALA A 4 11.68 31.43 -47.69
C ALA A 4 11.16 31.65 -46.26
N ALA A 5 9.84 31.57 -46.09
CA ALA A 5 9.26 31.40 -44.77
C ALA A 5 9.61 29.99 -44.29
N VAL A 6 10.60 29.92 -43.38
CA VAL A 6 10.85 28.76 -42.55
C VAL A 6 9.56 28.50 -41.78
N ILE A 7 8.86 27.43 -42.17
CA ILE A 7 7.72 26.89 -41.44
C ILE A 7 8.30 26.42 -40.11
N ALA A 8 8.15 27.25 -39.08
CA ALA A 8 8.42 26.88 -37.71
C ALA A 8 7.63 25.59 -37.43
N GLY A 9 8.36 24.55 -37.01
CA GLY A 9 7.76 23.30 -36.59
C GLY A 9 6.61 23.57 -35.64
N ALA A 10 5.44 23.03 -35.97
CA ALA A 10 4.30 23.03 -35.09
C ALA A 10 4.75 22.55 -33.70
N PRO A 11 4.39 23.25 -32.61
CA PRO A 11 4.59 22.69 -31.29
C PRO A 11 3.79 21.39 -31.25
N GLN A 12 4.49 20.25 -31.16
CA GLN A 12 3.84 19.00 -30.79
C GLN A 12 3.21 19.24 -29.42
N GLU A 13 1.90 19.50 -29.38
CA GLU A 13 1.15 19.59 -28.13
C GLU A 13 1.33 18.27 -27.37
N PRO A 14 2.03 18.25 -26.22
CA PRO A 14 2.29 17.01 -25.50
C PRO A 14 1.02 16.42 -24.86
N GLY A 15 -0.04 17.23 -24.73
CA GLY A 15 -1.19 16.94 -23.87
C GLY A 15 -2.08 15.74 -24.23
N PRO A 16 -2.55 15.54 -25.47
CA PRO A 16 -3.56 14.50 -25.74
C PRO A 16 -2.99 13.08 -25.79
N ALA A 17 -1.78 12.92 -26.35
CA ALA A 17 -1.13 11.62 -26.45
C ALA A 17 -0.66 11.13 -25.07
N GLN A 18 0.01 11.99 -24.29
CA GLN A 18 0.51 11.63 -22.95
C GLN A 18 -0.62 11.29 -21.97
N LEU A 19 -1.72 12.04 -22.00
CA LEU A 19 -2.87 11.75 -21.16
C LEU A 19 -3.53 10.40 -21.50
N SER A 20 -3.57 10.03 -22.77
CA SER A 20 -4.07 8.72 -23.19
C SER A 20 -3.18 7.57 -22.74
N GLU A 21 -1.86 7.77 -22.75
CA GLU A 21 -0.86 6.81 -22.27
C GLU A 21 -0.94 6.63 -20.74
N LEU A 22 -1.00 7.72 -19.98
CA LEU A 22 -1.17 7.70 -18.52
C LEU A 22 -2.45 6.95 -18.12
N ARG A 23 -3.57 7.22 -18.80
CA ARG A 23 -4.84 6.51 -18.56
C ARG A 23 -4.75 5.03 -18.90
N ALA A 24 -4.05 4.67 -19.98
CA ALA A 24 -3.83 3.27 -20.32
C ALA A 24 -3.02 2.56 -19.23
N HIS A 25 -1.96 3.20 -18.73
CA HIS A 25 -1.14 2.67 -17.64
C HIS A 25 -1.94 2.54 -16.32
N ALA A 26 -2.75 3.54 -15.97
CA ALA A 26 -3.63 3.47 -14.80
C ALA A 26 -4.63 2.30 -14.90
N ASN A 27 -5.22 2.08 -16.08
CA ASN A 27 -6.09 0.94 -16.31
C ASN A 27 -5.32 -0.38 -16.13
N GLU A 28 -4.12 -0.50 -16.69
CA GLU A 28 -3.28 -1.70 -16.51
C GLU A 28 -2.96 -1.97 -15.03
N LEU A 29 -2.56 -0.96 -14.26
CA LEU A 29 -2.30 -1.09 -12.83
C LEU A 29 -3.56 -1.51 -12.05
N LYS A 30 -4.73 -0.98 -12.44
CA LYS A 30 -6.02 -1.37 -11.85
C LYS A 30 -6.36 -2.84 -12.13
N LEU A 31 -6.13 -3.32 -13.36
CA LEU A 31 -6.31 -4.73 -13.68
C LEU A 31 -5.36 -5.60 -12.86
N ARG A 32 -4.07 -5.26 -12.81
CA ARG A 32 -3.06 -6.00 -12.01
C ARG A 32 -3.45 -6.05 -10.54
N ALA A 33 -3.91 -4.95 -9.96
CA ALA A 33 -4.36 -4.91 -8.56
C ALA A 33 -5.55 -5.85 -8.33
N SER A 34 -6.51 -5.88 -9.25
CA SER A 34 -7.66 -6.80 -9.19
C SER A 34 -7.22 -8.26 -9.24
N ASP A 35 -6.29 -8.61 -10.13
CA ASP A 35 -5.76 -9.96 -10.27
C ASP A 35 -5.01 -10.42 -9.00
N LEU A 36 -4.23 -9.53 -8.40
CA LEU A 36 -3.55 -9.78 -7.12
C LEU A 36 -4.55 -9.98 -5.98
N GLU A 37 -5.65 -9.23 -5.95
CA GLU A 37 -6.71 -9.40 -4.95
C GLU A 37 -7.38 -10.78 -5.06
N VAL A 38 -7.67 -11.21 -6.29
CA VAL A 38 -8.22 -12.54 -6.56
C VAL A 38 -7.22 -13.61 -6.10
N ARG A 39 -5.94 -13.47 -6.45
CA ARG A 39 -4.89 -14.41 -6.05
C ARG A 39 -4.72 -14.49 -4.53
N LYS A 40 -4.77 -13.35 -3.84
CA LYS A 40 -4.78 -13.29 -2.37
C LYS A 40 -5.96 -14.06 -1.79
N SER A 41 -7.15 -13.88 -2.35
CA SER A 41 -8.35 -14.58 -1.88
C SER A 41 -8.24 -16.11 -2.06
N GLN A 42 -7.69 -16.56 -3.20
CA GLN A 42 -7.45 -17.97 -3.48
C GLN A 42 -6.42 -18.58 -2.53
N LEU A 43 -5.30 -17.90 -2.28
CA LEU A 43 -4.29 -18.37 -1.32
C LEU A 43 -4.84 -18.42 0.10
N GLY A 44 -5.68 -17.46 0.50
CA GLY A 44 -6.35 -17.45 1.80
C GLY A 44 -7.37 -18.59 1.97
N GLU A 45 -8.03 -19.00 0.89
CA GLU A 45 -8.90 -20.17 0.87
C GLU A 45 -8.09 -21.48 0.89
N GLN A 46 -6.99 -21.55 0.14
CA GLN A 46 -6.07 -22.69 0.14
C GLN A 46 -5.46 -22.89 1.53
N ARG A 47 -5.06 -21.81 2.21
CA ARG A 47 -4.59 -21.84 3.59
C ARG A 47 -5.62 -22.41 4.55
N ARG A 48 -6.90 -22.07 4.38
CA ARG A 48 -8.00 -22.61 5.22
C ARG A 48 -8.29 -24.09 4.97
N ARG A 49 -7.99 -24.59 3.78
CA ARG A 49 -8.21 -26.00 3.40
C ARG A 49 -7.03 -26.92 3.71
N ILE A 50 -5.87 -26.36 4.07
CA ILE A 50 -4.71 -27.15 4.48
C ILE A 50 -5.05 -27.97 5.73
N ALA A 51 -4.76 -29.27 5.68
CA ALA A 51 -4.86 -30.17 6.83
C ALA A 51 -3.82 -29.80 7.91
N ALA A 52 -4.10 -30.11 9.18
CA ALA A 52 -3.25 -29.74 10.32
C ALA A 52 -1.81 -30.28 10.25
N ASP A 53 -1.60 -31.29 9.41
CA ASP A 53 -0.38 -32.07 9.21
C ASP A 53 0.48 -31.58 8.03
N VAL A 54 0.04 -30.54 7.30
CA VAL A 54 0.80 -29.91 6.20
C VAL A 54 1.32 -28.54 6.63
N ASP A 55 2.60 -28.26 6.39
CA ASP A 55 3.24 -26.98 6.75
C ASP A 55 2.65 -25.79 5.95
N PRO A 56 1.99 -24.80 6.60
CA PRO A 56 1.41 -23.65 5.93
C PRO A 56 2.45 -22.57 5.54
N SER A 57 3.70 -22.71 5.96
CA SER A 57 4.73 -21.65 5.83
C SER A 57 4.95 -21.20 4.38
N ALA A 58 4.81 -22.10 3.41
CA ALA A 58 4.95 -21.76 1.99
C ALA A 58 3.80 -20.86 1.50
N ILE A 59 2.56 -21.14 1.89
CA ILE A 59 1.39 -20.33 1.53
C ILE A 59 1.45 -18.98 2.23
N ASP A 60 1.88 -18.95 3.49
CA ASP A 60 2.02 -17.72 4.25
C ASP A 60 3.06 -16.77 3.61
N LYS A 61 4.18 -17.31 3.13
CA LYS A 61 5.17 -16.54 2.35
C LYS A 61 4.58 -16.01 1.04
N GLN A 62 3.83 -16.84 0.32
CA GLN A 62 3.17 -16.41 -0.92
C GLN A 62 2.13 -15.32 -0.67
N LEU A 63 1.37 -15.42 0.41
CA LEU A 63 0.39 -14.43 0.81
C LEU A 63 1.06 -13.09 1.12
N ALA A 64 2.13 -13.09 1.90
CA ALA A 64 2.90 -11.89 2.22
C ALA A 64 3.48 -11.21 0.96
N ASN A 65 3.99 -12.00 0.00
CA ASN A 65 4.50 -11.46 -1.25
C ASN A 65 3.39 -10.81 -2.10
N VAL A 66 2.22 -11.47 -2.23
CA VAL A 66 1.07 -10.91 -2.98
C VAL A 66 0.54 -9.65 -2.31
N GLU A 67 0.49 -9.62 -0.98
CA GLU A 67 0.08 -8.42 -0.22
C GLU A 67 1.04 -7.25 -0.46
N HIS A 68 2.34 -7.52 -0.49
CA HIS A 68 3.35 -6.52 -0.80
C HIS A 68 3.21 -5.99 -2.24
N GLU A 69 3.07 -6.89 -3.22
CA GLU A 69 2.87 -6.51 -4.63
C GLU A 69 1.60 -5.67 -4.81
N LEU A 70 0.51 -6.03 -4.14
CA LEU A 70 -0.76 -5.33 -4.19
C LEU A 70 -0.67 -3.94 -3.57
N ALA A 71 0.02 -3.79 -2.43
CA ALA A 71 0.28 -2.48 -1.83
C ALA A 71 1.10 -1.58 -2.77
N SER A 72 2.17 -2.11 -3.36
CA SER A 72 3.01 -1.36 -4.30
C SER A 72 2.25 -0.93 -5.56
N THR A 73 1.40 -1.79 -6.09
CA THR A 73 0.57 -1.50 -7.27
C THR A 73 -0.48 -0.43 -6.99
N ARG A 74 -1.10 -0.45 -5.80
CA ARG A 74 -2.06 0.58 -5.39
C ARG A 74 -1.40 1.96 -5.24
N ILE A 75 -0.20 2.02 -4.66
CA ILE A 75 0.57 3.26 -4.54
C ILE A 75 0.91 3.82 -5.93
N GLN A 76 1.34 2.96 -6.86
CA GLN A 76 1.62 3.37 -8.24
C GLN A 76 0.37 3.89 -8.97
N LEU A 77 -0.79 3.25 -8.73
CA LEU A 77 -2.07 3.68 -9.30
C LEU A 77 -2.46 5.07 -8.79
N GLU A 78 -2.31 5.32 -7.49
CA GLU A 78 -2.60 6.63 -6.88
C GLU A 78 -1.69 7.73 -7.45
N ALA A 79 -0.37 7.47 -7.52
CA ALA A 79 0.58 8.38 -8.12
C ALA A 79 0.29 8.67 -9.61
N THR A 80 -0.15 7.65 -10.37
CA THR A 80 -0.52 7.83 -11.78
C THR A 80 -1.80 8.64 -11.92
N ASN A 81 -2.79 8.43 -11.04
CA ASN A 81 -4.02 9.22 -11.03
C ASN A 81 -3.77 10.69 -10.68
N GLU A 82 -2.84 10.98 -9.77
CA GLU A 82 -2.42 12.34 -9.44
C GLU A 82 -1.81 13.04 -10.67
N GLN A 83 -0.90 12.36 -11.39
CA GLN A 83 -0.34 12.89 -12.64
C GLN A 83 -1.40 13.18 -13.71
N ILE A 84 -2.41 12.31 -13.83
CA ILE A 84 -3.55 12.54 -14.74
C ILE A 84 -4.29 13.82 -14.34
N HIS A 85 -4.57 14.01 -13.06
CA HIS A 85 -5.28 15.18 -12.55
C HIS A 85 -4.50 16.48 -12.77
N ASP A 86 -3.18 16.47 -12.56
CA ASP A 86 -2.32 17.64 -12.79
C ASP A 86 -2.28 18.03 -14.27
N VAL A 87 -2.13 17.06 -15.18
CA VAL A 87 -2.15 17.31 -16.63
C VAL A 87 -3.52 17.80 -17.09
N GLU A 88 -4.61 17.29 -16.51
CA GLU A 88 -5.97 17.77 -16.81
C GLU A 88 -6.18 19.22 -16.38
N THR A 89 -5.76 19.57 -15.16
CA THR A 89 -5.88 20.95 -14.64
C THR A 89 -5.04 21.94 -15.43
N GLU A 90 -3.81 21.61 -15.82
CA GLU A 90 -2.99 22.45 -16.70
C GLU A 90 -3.66 22.70 -18.06
N ARG A 91 -4.29 21.68 -18.64
CA ARG A 91 -5.01 21.82 -19.92
C ARG A 91 -6.27 22.66 -19.78
N ASP A 92 -7.05 22.47 -18.72
CA ASP A 92 -8.26 23.24 -18.48
C ASP A 92 -7.94 24.72 -18.23
N MET A 93 -6.86 25.01 -17.49
CA MET A 93 -6.33 26.38 -17.34
C MET A 93 -5.90 26.97 -18.69
N SER A 94 -5.17 26.20 -19.51
CA SER A 94 -4.73 26.64 -20.84
C SER A 94 -5.90 26.90 -21.78
N ARG A 95 -6.97 26.08 -21.71
CA ARG A 95 -8.21 26.28 -22.47
C ARG A 95 -8.97 27.52 -22.00
N ALA A 96 -9.07 27.75 -20.70
CA ALA A 96 -9.77 28.89 -20.13
C ALA A 96 -9.14 30.23 -20.57
N VAL A 97 -7.81 30.28 -20.73
CA VAL A 97 -7.09 31.47 -21.23
C VAL A 97 -7.41 31.76 -22.70
N VAL A 98 -7.72 30.75 -23.51
CA VAL A 98 -7.96 30.91 -24.96
C VAL A 98 -9.41 31.36 -25.26
N THR A 99 -10.37 31.15 -24.37
CA THR A 99 -11.81 31.38 -24.64
C THR A 99 -12.40 32.68 -24.09
N VAL A 100 -11.62 33.59 -23.50
CA VAL A 100 -12.16 34.89 -23.03
C VAL A 100 -12.07 35.92 -24.16
N PRO A 101 -13.17 36.23 -24.90
CA PRO A 101 -13.20 37.41 -25.75
C PRO A 101 -12.96 38.66 -24.89
N PRO A 102 -12.26 39.69 -25.38
CA PRO A 102 -12.02 40.91 -24.61
C PRO A 102 -13.38 41.45 -24.12
N PRO A 103 -13.54 41.71 -22.81
CA PRO A 103 -14.78 42.26 -22.31
C PRO A 103 -15.07 43.59 -23.04
N PRO A 104 -16.32 43.88 -23.43
CA PRO A 104 -16.67 45.21 -23.89
C PRO A 104 -16.27 46.21 -22.80
N PRO A 105 -15.79 47.42 -23.15
CA PRO A 105 -15.40 48.42 -22.17
C PRO A 105 -16.64 48.80 -21.32
N MET A 106 -16.80 48.12 -20.19
CA MET A 106 -17.79 48.47 -19.17
C MET A 106 -17.26 49.69 -18.44
N GLY A 107 -17.82 50.86 -18.75
CA GLY A 107 -17.79 51.98 -17.82
C GLY A 107 -18.43 51.56 -16.48
N PRO A 108 -18.03 52.15 -15.35
CA PRO A 108 -18.59 51.80 -14.06
C PRO A 108 -20.03 52.32 -13.95
N GLU A 109 -21.01 51.53 -14.36
CA GLU A 109 -22.39 51.71 -13.91
C GLU A 109 -22.67 50.75 -12.75
N PRO A 110 -22.81 51.24 -11.51
CA PRO A 110 -23.12 50.39 -10.37
C PRO A 110 -24.60 49.97 -10.44
N LEU A 111 -24.84 48.71 -10.81
CA LEU A 111 -26.18 48.09 -10.80
C LEU A 111 -26.72 47.87 -9.37
N ILE A 112 -25.88 48.00 -8.34
CA ILE A 112 -26.21 47.80 -6.92
C ILE A 112 -25.52 48.90 -6.10
N GLY A 113 -26.29 49.69 -5.34
CA GLY A 113 -25.77 50.72 -4.46
C GLY A 113 -24.94 50.12 -3.32
N ARG A 114 -23.86 50.81 -2.90
CA ARG A 114 -22.93 50.34 -1.85
C ARG A 114 -23.64 49.88 -0.56
N GLU A 115 -24.75 50.52 -0.21
CA GLU A 115 -25.58 50.18 0.95
C GLU A 115 -26.23 48.78 0.85
N GLN A 116 -26.57 48.31 -0.35
CA GLN A 116 -27.17 46.99 -0.54
C GLN A 116 -26.13 45.87 -0.39
N VAL A 117 -24.86 46.13 -0.74
CA VAL A 117 -23.76 45.19 -0.56
C VAL A 117 -23.44 45.01 0.92
N GLU A 118 -23.44 46.09 1.69
CA GLU A 118 -23.24 46.04 3.15
C GLU A 118 -24.39 45.29 3.85
N MET A 119 -25.64 45.56 3.46
CA MET A 119 -26.81 44.88 4.04
C MET A 119 -26.85 43.38 3.68
N ALA A 120 -26.50 43.01 2.45
CA ALA A 120 -26.44 41.62 2.02
C ALA A 120 -25.33 40.84 2.74
N GLY A 121 -24.16 41.46 2.96
CA GLY A 121 -23.07 40.87 3.72
C GLY A 121 -23.47 40.59 5.16
N VAL A 122 -24.04 41.57 5.86
CA VAL A 122 -24.48 41.42 7.26
C VAL A 122 -25.55 40.33 7.40
N GLY A 123 -26.51 40.27 6.48
CA GLY A 123 -27.56 39.24 6.48
C GLY A 123 -27.01 37.82 6.29
N LEU A 124 -26.02 37.65 5.40
CA LEU A 124 -25.38 36.34 5.16
C LEU A 124 -24.60 35.86 6.39
N PHE A 125 -23.84 36.74 7.04
CA PHE A 125 -23.10 36.39 8.26
C PHE A 125 -24.05 36.05 9.42
N ALA A 126 -25.13 36.81 9.59
CA ALA A 126 -26.13 36.53 10.62
C ALA A 126 -26.80 35.14 10.46
N LEU A 127 -26.94 34.66 9.22
CA LEU A 127 -27.47 33.32 8.93
C LEU A 127 -26.43 32.20 9.13
N LEU A 128 -25.19 32.42 8.70
CA LEU A 128 -24.17 31.36 8.68
C LEU A 128 -23.54 31.08 10.05
N ILE A 129 -23.31 32.11 10.86
CA ILE A 129 -22.70 31.98 12.20
C ILE A 129 -23.42 30.95 13.09
N PRO A 130 -24.75 30.98 13.27
CA PRO A 130 -25.42 30.00 14.14
C PRO A 130 -25.36 28.57 13.58
N ILE A 131 -25.33 28.40 12.25
CA ILE A 131 -25.20 27.08 11.61
C ILE A 131 -23.82 26.49 11.89
N VAL A 132 -22.76 27.28 11.70
CA VAL A 132 -21.38 26.87 11.97
C VAL A 132 -21.25 26.49 13.45
N LEU A 133 -21.71 27.34 14.37
CA LEU A 133 -21.66 27.07 15.81
C LEU A 133 -22.42 25.79 16.20
N ALA A 134 -23.58 25.53 15.58
CA ALA A 134 -24.35 24.31 15.81
C ALA A 134 -23.60 23.05 15.34
N TYR A 135 -22.94 23.11 14.18
CA TYR A 135 -22.13 21.99 13.67
C TYR A 135 -20.89 21.75 14.52
N THR A 136 -20.16 22.80 14.90
CA THR A 136 -18.98 22.67 15.76
C THR A 136 -19.34 22.07 17.12
N ARG A 137 -20.45 22.54 17.73
CA ARG A 137 -20.98 21.97 18.98
C ARG A 137 -21.41 20.51 18.83
N ARG A 138 -22.03 20.16 17.69
CA ARG A 138 -22.44 18.78 17.39
C ARG A 138 -21.25 17.84 17.23
N ILE A 139 -20.14 18.30 16.67
CA ILE A 139 -18.90 17.53 16.51
C ILE A 139 -18.22 17.35 17.87
N TRP A 140 -18.08 18.43 18.65
CA TRP A 140 -17.47 18.36 19.99
C TRP A 140 -18.25 17.45 20.95
N MET A 141 -19.58 17.53 20.97
CA MET A 141 -20.42 16.67 21.82
C MET A 141 -20.44 15.21 21.37
N ARG A 142 -20.06 14.90 20.12
CA ARG A 142 -19.87 13.53 19.63
C ARG A 142 -18.51 12.94 20.04
N GLY A 143 -17.55 13.76 20.46
CA GLY A 143 -16.23 13.32 20.94
C GLY A 143 -16.26 12.42 22.18
N GLY A 144 -17.34 12.41 22.96
CA GLY A 144 -17.53 11.47 24.06
C GLY A 144 -17.65 9.99 23.62
N ARG A 145 -18.02 9.72 22.36
CA ARG A 145 -18.04 8.35 21.80
C ARG A 145 -16.65 7.87 21.36
N ALA A 146 -15.72 8.78 21.05
CA ALA A 146 -14.35 8.43 20.69
C ALA A 146 -13.52 7.94 21.89
N GLN A 147 -13.90 8.32 23.12
CA GLN A 147 -13.26 7.80 24.35
C GLN A 147 -13.50 6.30 24.56
N ALA A 148 -14.65 5.75 24.13
CA ALA A 148 -14.92 4.32 24.22
C ALA A 148 -14.04 3.48 23.26
N ALA A 149 -13.67 4.05 22.10
CA ALA A 149 -12.76 3.39 21.14
C ALA A 149 -11.31 3.33 21.66
N ASN A 150 -10.85 4.36 22.38
CA ASN A 150 -9.49 4.42 22.92
C ASN A 150 -9.21 3.37 24.02
N VAL A 151 -10.23 2.92 24.76
CA VAL A 151 -10.09 1.89 25.81
C VAL A 151 -9.90 0.48 25.20
N ASP A 152 -10.51 0.22 24.05
CA ASP A 152 -10.30 -1.05 23.33
C ASP A 152 -8.88 -1.10 22.72
N ASP A 153 -8.39 0.03 22.20
CA ASP A 153 -7.04 0.11 21.66
C ASP A 153 -5.96 -0.10 22.73
N SER A 154 -6.13 0.42 23.96
CA SER A 154 -5.19 0.17 25.05
C SER A 154 -5.17 -1.29 25.51
N GLN A 155 -6.32 -1.96 25.59
CA GLN A 155 -6.40 -3.40 25.87
C GLN A 155 -5.82 -4.27 24.75
N ARG A 156 -5.89 -3.82 23.49
CA ARG A 156 -5.28 -4.51 22.36
C ARG A 156 -3.77 -4.37 22.39
N LEU A 157 -3.24 -3.19 22.74
CA LEU A 157 -1.80 -2.96 22.92
C LEU A 157 -1.22 -3.81 24.05
N GLN A 158 -1.90 -3.87 25.20
CA GLN A 158 -1.46 -4.71 26.33
C GLN A 158 -1.43 -6.20 25.98
N ARG A 159 -2.41 -6.68 25.19
CA ARG A 159 -2.42 -8.06 24.69
C ARG A 159 -1.30 -8.33 23.68
N MET A 160 -0.96 -7.33 22.86
CA MET A 160 0.18 -7.43 21.93
C MET A 160 1.50 -7.47 22.68
N GLU A 161 1.68 -6.64 23.70
CA GLU A 161 2.86 -6.66 24.58
C GLU A 161 3.06 -8.03 25.22
N GLN A 162 2.01 -8.59 25.82
CA GLN A 162 2.04 -9.92 26.42
C GLN A 162 2.33 -11.04 25.39
N ALA A 163 1.80 -10.92 24.17
CA ALA A 163 2.09 -11.86 23.09
C ALA A 163 3.56 -11.78 22.64
N ILE A 164 4.12 -10.57 22.57
CA ILE A 164 5.53 -10.34 22.23
C ILE A 164 6.45 -10.95 23.30
N GLU A 165 6.14 -10.74 24.59
CA GLU A 165 6.90 -11.35 25.68
C GLU A 165 6.89 -12.88 25.62
N SER A 166 5.74 -13.49 25.32
CA SER A 166 5.63 -14.94 25.14
C SER A 166 6.46 -15.43 23.95
N ILE A 167 6.44 -14.70 22.83
CA ILE A 167 7.23 -15.05 21.64
C ILE A 167 8.73 -14.98 21.94
N ALA A 168 9.17 -13.99 22.70
CA ALA A 168 10.58 -13.84 23.06
C ALA A 168 11.10 -15.08 23.83
N VAL A 169 10.33 -15.57 24.81
CA VAL A 169 10.66 -16.78 25.57
C VAL A 169 10.60 -18.03 24.69
N GLU A 170 9.62 -18.14 23.80
CA GLU A 170 9.50 -19.31 22.92
C GLU A 170 10.67 -19.38 21.93
N VAL A 171 11.14 -18.24 21.41
CA VAL A 171 12.31 -18.17 20.52
C VAL A 171 13.59 -18.57 21.25
N GLU A 172 13.78 -18.11 22.49
CA GLU A 172 14.90 -18.54 23.33
C GLU A 172 14.88 -20.07 23.52
N ARG A 173 13.73 -20.63 23.88
CA ARG A 173 13.54 -22.07 24.08
C ARG A 173 13.75 -22.89 22.80
N ILE A 174 13.30 -22.39 21.64
CA ILE A 174 13.55 -23.03 20.33
C ILE A 174 15.05 -23.01 20.02
N GLY A 175 15.73 -21.89 20.28
CA GLY A 175 17.18 -21.78 20.13
C GLY A 175 17.92 -22.78 21.02
N GLU A 176 17.49 -22.97 22.26
CA GLU A 176 18.05 -23.99 23.16
C GLU A 176 17.79 -25.42 22.66
N ALA A 177 16.58 -25.72 22.18
CA ALA A 177 16.25 -27.03 21.61
C ALA A 177 17.09 -27.34 20.35
N GLN A 178 17.32 -26.35 19.51
CA GLN A 178 18.20 -26.46 18.35
C GLN A 178 19.66 -26.65 18.75
N ARG A 179 20.13 -25.93 19.77
CA ARG A 179 21.49 -26.10 20.30
C ARG A 179 21.69 -27.47 20.92
N PHE A 180 20.70 -27.98 21.64
CA PHE A 180 20.74 -29.30 22.24
C PHE A 180 20.75 -30.42 21.19
N THR A 181 19.88 -30.34 20.18
CA THR A 181 19.85 -31.33 19.08
C THR A 181 21.15 -31.33 18.28
N THR A 182 21.73 -30.15 18.01
CA THR A 182 23.04 -30.03 17.36
C THR A 182 24.14 -30.67 18.21
N LYS A 183 24.17 -30.39 19.52
CA LYS A 183 25.14 -31.01 20.44
C LYS A 183 24.96 -32.53 20.50
N LEU A 184 23.73 -33.02 20.54
CA LEU A 184 23.41 -34.45 20.55
C LEU A 184 23.84 -35.16 19.25
N LEU A 185 23.68 -34.50 18.09
CA LEU A 185 24.16 -35.01 16.81
C LEU A 185 25.69 -35.03 16.75
N ALA A 186 26.34 -33.98 17.27
CA ALA A 186 27.80 -33.89 17.35
C ALA A 186 28.40 -34.95 18.28
N ASP A 187 27.78 -35.22 19.45
CA ASP A 187 28.24 -36.25 20.40
C ASP A 187 28.01 -37.69 19.89
N ARG A 188 27.05 -37.92 18.97
CA ARG A 188 26.84 -39.25 18.34
C ARG A 188 27.85 -39.57 17.23
N GLN A 189 28.43 -38.57 16.56
CA GLN A 189 29.46 -38.78 15.55
C GLN A 189 30.72 -39.51 16.07
N PRO A 190 31.35 -39.12 17.19
CA PRO A 190 32.54 -39.82 17.70
C PRO A 190 32.24 -41.27 18.08
N ASP A 191 31.05 -41.54 18.61
CA ASP A 191 30.57 -42.89 18.94
C ASP A 191 30.37 -43.77 17.69
N ALA A 192 29.89 -43.20 16.59
CA ALA A 192 29.74 -43.91 15.32
C ALA A 192 31.10 -44.21 14.67
N VAL A 193 32.03 -43.25 14.72
CA VAL A 193 33.41 -43.42 14.21
C VAL A 193 34.19 -44.45 15.02
N ALA A 194 34.06 -44.44 16.35
CA ALA A 194 34.68 -45.44 17.23
C ALA A 194 34.14 -46.86 16.97
N ARG A 195 32.83 -47.00 16.74
CA ARG A 195 32.20 -48.29 16.40
C ARG A 195 32.62 -48.81 15.02
N MET A 196 32.82 -47.94 14.04
CA MET A 196 33.35 -48.32 12.71
C MET A 196 34.81 -48.75 12.77
N ALA A 197 35.63 -48.12 13.63
CA ALA A 197 37.03 -48.50 13.83
C ALA A 197 37.19 -49.84 14.58
N ALA A 198 36.23 -50.19 15.44
CA ALA A 198 36.24 -51.43 16.23
C ALA A 198 35.61 -52.65 15.53
N ALA A 199 35.05 -52.48 14.32
CA ALA A 199 34.48 -53.59 13.57
C ALA A 199 35.61 -54.56 13.13
N PRO A 200 35.56 -55.86 13.50
CA PRO A 200 36.63 -56.80 13.17
C PRO A 200 36.74 -56.95 11.65
N ARG A 201 37.94 -56.66 11.13
CA ARG A 201 38.33 -56.93 9.74
C ARG A 201 38.17 -58.43 9.51
N ARG A 202 37.07 -58.84 8.88
CA ARG A 202 36.88 -60.21 8.40
C ARG A 202 38.01 -60.50 7.43
N GLU A 203 38.94 -61.35 7.85
CA GLU A 203 40.04 -61.83 7.02
C GLU A 203 39.47 -62.45 5.75
N ALA A 204 39.93 -61.96 4.60
CA ALA A 204 39.61 -62.54 3.31
C ALA A 204 40.14 -63.98 3.30
N GLY A 205 39.23 -64.94 3.16
CA GLY A 205 39.53 -66.36 3.23
C GLY A 205 40.69 -66.75 2.33
N SER A 206 41.64 -67.49 2.91
CA SER A 206 42.65 -68.24 2.18
C SER A 206 41.94 -69.28 1.32
N ILE A 207 41.82 -68.98 0.04
CA ILE A 207 41.47 -69.96 -1.00
C ILE A 207 42.69 -70.87 -1.16
N THR A 208 42.67 -72.03 -0.52
CA THR A 208 43.65 -73.11 -0.74
C THR A 208 43.35 -73.76 -2.08
N PRO A 209 44.29 -73.82 -3.05
CA PRO A 209 44.14 -74.71 -4.20
C PRO A 209 44.64 -76.12 -3.85
N HIS A 210 44.03 -77.10 -4.52
CA HIS A 210 44.31 -78.54 -4.43
C HIS A 210 45.73 -78.93 -4.85
#